data_AF-A0A960K272-F1
#
_entry.id   AF-A0A960K272-F1
#
_cell.length_a   1.000
_cell.length_b   1.000
_cell.length_c   1.000
_cell.angle_alpha   90.00
_cell.angle_beta   90.00
_cell.angle_gamma   90.00
#
_symmetry.space_group_name_H-M   'P 1'
#
loop_
_entity.id
_entity.type
_entity.pdbx_description
1 polymer ?
#
loop_
_entity_poly.entity_id
_entity_poly.type
_entity_poly.pdbx_seq_one_letter_code
_entity_poly.pdbx_strand_id
1 'polypeptide(L)'
;MWKKLGLSGLLILLFSTSALFLAWREIRRSGMPQRTGSARFDGLREAVEVRFDEWGVPDIEADSLLDAVAAQGWLHANDRMTQMELGRRSAAGRLAEVVGEVALPLDRASRTLRLRETAEKLLTWASPESRSALEAYASGVNAWIRSRGKDLPPGLRLLRIEPEPWTPADSLSFVLLMASDLSFWQGRPEEERFAWLRAFGEEKLRDLLGEEDLQISGDLLELAEKPQPQAASAAMARSPTRDASAPPLLGSNGWVLGGSRTAGGVPLVANDPHLGLHLPSVWYQVLIRSPEYEAAGMSLPGLPGVVIGRSPDLAWAFTNTMLDDHDLYFEELDARGLEVRRGDSFVPLEVREEEIAVRGGDPVPLTLYTTDRGPLLPADPQRGLPPRSLAWTMYLPSDPLSAFLALARARTLDEVPVAVAGYVAPAQNLMVGHR
;
A
#
# COMPACT_ATOMS: atom_id res chain seq x y z
N MET A 1 61.85 -4.33 1.45
CA MET A 1 60.56 -5.02 1.73
C MET A 1 59.40 -4.03 1.85
N TRP A 2 59.48 -3.02 2.71
CA TRP A 2 58.39 -2.08 3.02
C TRP A 2 57.90 -1.22 1.82
N LYS A 3 58.80 -0.80 0.92
CA LYS A 3 58.43 -0.09 -0.33
C LYS A 3 57.60 -0.95 -1.31
N LYS A 4 57.80 -2.27 -1.32
CA LYS A 4 57.02 -3.20 -2.18
C LYS A 4 55.63 -3.46 -1.60
N LEU A 5 55.50 -3.57 -0.27
CA LEU A 5 54.21 -3.67 0.41
C LEU A 5 53.35 -2.41 0.22
N GLY A 6 53.95 -1.20 0.26
CA GLY A 6 53.23 0.05 -0.01
C GLY A 6 52.73 0.18 -1.46
N LEU A 7 53.54 -0.26 -2.44
CA LEU A 7 53.13 -0.24 -3.85
C LEU A 7 52.03 -1.26 -4.15
N SER A 8 52.12 -2.48 -3.60
CA SER A 8 51.07 -3.49 -3.73
C SER A 8 49.76 -3.05 -3.08
N GLY A 9 49.81 -2.44 -1.89
CA GLY A 9 48.63 -1.88 -1.23
C GLY A 9 47.98 -0.76 -2.04
N LEU A 10 48.79 0.15 -2.61
CA LEU A 10 48.30 1.22 -3.48
C LEU A 10 47.67 0.68 -4.77
N LEU A 11 48.29 -0.33 -5.40
CA LEU A 11 47.75 -0.97 -6.61
C LEU A 11 46.44 -1.70 -6.33
N ILE A 12 46.33 -2.40 -5.19
CA ILE A 12 45.08 -3.04 -4.76
C ILE A 12 44.00 -1.98 -4.55
N LEU A 13 44.32 -0.90 -3.82
CA LEU A 13 43.37 0.19 -3.59
C LEU A 13 42.89 0.81 -4.90
N LEU A 14 43.81 1.19 -5.81
CA LEU A 14 43.48 1.77 -7.11
C LEU A 14 42.64 0.82 -7.98
N PHE A 15 42.97 -0.47 -7.96
CA PHE A 15 42.20 -1.48 -8.68
C PHE A 15 40.80 -1.64 -8.08
N SER A 16 40.67 -1.76 -6.77
CA SER A 16 39.38 -1.85 -6.07
C SER A 16 38.51 -0.61 -6.30
N THR A 17 39.07 0.60 -6.21
CA THR A 17 38.34 1.84 -6.48
C THR A 17 37.91 1.93 -7.95
N SER A 18 38.78 1.51 -8.88
CA SER A 18 38.45 1.50 -10.30
C SER A 18 37.36 0.47 -10.62
N ALA A 19 37.43 -0.72 -10.02
CA ALA A 19 36.43 -1.76 -10.17
C ALA A 19 35.08 -1.33 -9.60
N LEU A 20 35.06 -0.72 -8.40
CA LEU A 20 33.85 -0.13 -7.80
C LEU A 20 33.27 0.99 -8.67
N PHE A 21 34.12 1.89 -9.18
CA PHE A 21 33.69 2.96 -10.07
C PHE A 21 33.07 2.43 -11.36
N LEU A 22 33.69 1.43 -12.00
CA LEU A 22 33.17 0.80 -13.21
C LEU A 22 31.86 0.06 -12.94
N ALA A 23 31.77 -0.69 -11.84
CA ALA A 23 30.55 -1.38 -11.42
C ALA A 23 29.41 -0.39 -11.13
N TRP A 24 29.69 0.70 -10.42
CA TRP A 24 28.73 1.77 -10.18
C TRP A 24 28.27 2.44 -11.48
N ARG A 25 29.21 2.72 -12.40
CA ARG A 25 28.90 3.31 -13.72
C ARG A 25 28.01 2.41 -14.56
N GLU A 26 28.20 1.10 -14.47
CA GLU A 26 27.37 0.10 -15.14
C GLU A 26 25.97 0.01 -14.51
N ILE A 27 25.90 -0.09 -13.17
CA ILE A 27 24.62 -0.18 -12.45
C ILE A 27 23.78 1.08 -12.65
N ARG A 28 24.37 2.28 -12.58
CA ARG A 28 23.62 3.54 -12.70
C ARG A 28 23.02 3.77 -14.11
N ARG A 29 23.47 3.01 -15.12
CA ARG A 29 23.04 3.13 -16.52
C ARG A 29 22.20 1.93 -16.97
N SER A 30 21.97 0.95 -16.12
CA SER A 30 21.21 -0.24 -16.50
C SER A 30 19.72 -0.05 -16.34
N GLY A 31 18.96 -0.80 -17.12
CA GLY A 31 17.50 -0.82 -17.07
C GLY A 31 16.88 0.55 -17.32
N MET A 32 17.54 1.40 -18.13
CA MET A 32 17.00 2.71 -18.48
C MET A 32 15.63 2.54 -19.15
N PRO A 33 14.63 3.39 -18.82
CA PRO A 33 13.33 3.35 -19.44
C PRO A 33 13.40 3.40 -20.97
N GLN A 34 12.69 2.49 -21.64
CA GLN A 34 12.50 2.55 -23.08
C GLN A 34 11.47 3.63 -23.42
N ARG A 35 11.84 4.58 -24.28
CA ARG A 35 10.98 5.69 -24.74
C ARG A 35 10.64 5.64 -26.23
N THR A 36 11.32 4.80 -26.98
CA THR A 36 11.16 4.63 -28.43
C THR A 36 11.27 3.17 -28.82
N GLY A 37 10.67 2.79 -29.93
CA GLY A 37 10.73 1.44 -30.48
C GLY A 37 9.39 0.71 -30.34
N SER A 38 9.44 -0.61 -30.43
CA SER A 38 8.26 -1.47 -30.37
C SER A 38 8.50 -2.63 -29.41
N ALA A 39 7.51 -2.94 -28.58
CA ALA A 39 7.45 -4.16 -27.80
C ALA A 39 6.37 -5.09 -28.35
N ARG A 40 6.57 -6.40 -28.22
CA ARG A 40 5.57 -7.42 -28.54
C ARG A 40 5.48 -8.38 -27.38
N PHE A 41 4.26 -8.69 -26.96
CA PHE A 41 4.05 -9.66 -25.89
C PHE A 41 2.65 -10.25 -25.93
N ASP A 42 2.54 -11.44 -25.35
CA ASP A 42 1.28 -12.16 -25.22
C ASP A 42 0.31 -11.39 -24.31
N GLY A 43 -0.92 -11.21 -24.76
CA GLY A 43 -1.96 -10.50 -24.02
C GLY A 43 -2.39 -9.18 -24.63
N LEU A 44 -1.72 -8.70 -25.68
CA LEU A 44 -2.28 -7.68 -26.58
C LEU A 44 -3.09 -8.37 -27.68
N ARG A 45 -4.33 -7.93 -27.88
CA ARG A 45 -5.20 -8.36 -28.99
C ARG A 45 -4.89 -7.57 -30.25
N GLU A 46 -4.78 -6.25 -30.11
CA GLU A 46 -4.46 -5.33 -31.20
C GLU A 46 -3.21 -4.49 -30.88
N ALA A 47 -2.79 -3.67 -31.84
CA ALA A 47 -1.67 -2.76 -31.64
C ALA A 47 -2.02 -1.64 -30.66
N VAL A 48 -1.06 -1.24 -29.83
CA VAL A 48 -1.16 -0.10 -28.91
C VAL A 48 -0.09 0.91 -29.28
N GLU A 49 -0.48 2.15 -29.53
CA GLU A 49 0.44 3.26 -29.76
C GLU A 49 0.68 4.00 -28.46
N VAL A 50 1.95 4.26 -28.14
CA VAL A 50 2.33 5.05 -26.96
C VAL A 50 3.19 6.21 -27.42
N ARG A 51 2.74 7.42 -27.10
CA ARG A 51 3.48 8.66 -27.34
C ARG A 51 3.92 9.24 -26.00
N PHE A 52 5.10 9.86 -25.95
CA PHE A 52 5.58 10.54 -24.75
C PHE A 52 5.71 12.02 -25.03
N ASP A 53 5.30 12.85 -24.08
CA ASP A 53 5.57 14.28 -24.12
C ASP A 53 7.00 14.62 -23.66
N GLU A 54 7.33 15.91 -23.59
CA GLU A 54 8.66 16.40 -23.18
C GLU A 54 9.03 16.05 -21.72
N TRP A 55 8.03 15.77 -20.88
CA TRP A 55 8.18 15.39 -19.48
C TRP A 55 8.20 13.86 -19.28
N GLY A 56 8.01 13.11 -20.37
CA GLY A 56 7.96 11.66 -20.36
C GLY A 56 6.62 11.08 -19.88
N VAL A 57 5.53 11.86 -19.94
CA VAL A 57 4.18 11.39 -19.66
C VAL A 57 3.68 10.56 -20.85
N PRO A 58 3.25 9.30 -20.65
CA PRO A 58 2.70 8.49 -21.73
C PRO A 58 1.26 8.86 -22.06
N ASP A 59 0.98 8.92 -23.36
CA ASP A 59 -0.34 8.93 -23.99
C ASP A 59 -0.53 7.59 -24.72
N ILE A 60 -1.40 6.74 -24.15
CA ILE A 60 -1.67 5.38 -24.58
C ILE A 60 -2.95 5.37 -25.43
N GLU A 61 -2.84 4.91 -26.66
CA GLU A 61 -3.96 4.78 -27.60
C GLU A 61 -4.10 3.32 -28.04
N ALA A 62 -5.27 2.74 -27.79
CA ALA A 62 -5.55 1.32 -28.02
C ALA A 62 -7.00 1.09 -28.46
N ASP A 63 -7.27 -0.01 -29.16
CA ASP A 63 -8.62 -0.38 -29.61
C ASP A 63 -9.47 -1.05 -28.51
N SER A 64 -8.89 -1.39 -27.36
CA SER A 64 -9.63 -1.96 -26.22
C SER A 64 -9.06 -1.52 -24.88
N LEU A 65 -9.90 -1.47 -23.84
CA LEU A 65 -9.44 -1.17 -22.48
C LEU A 65 -8.38 -2.16 -21.98
N LEU A 66 -8.53 -3.46 -22.27
CA LEU A 66 -7.59 -4.48 -21.80
C LEU A 66 -6.19 -4.31 -22.41
N ASP A 67 -6.11 -3.96 -23.71
CA ASP A 67 -4.82 -3.69 -24.36
C ASP A 67 -4.17 -2.42 -23.79
N ALA A 68 -4.99 -1.40 -23.52
CA ALA A 68 -4.53 -0.17 -22.87
C ALA A 68 -3.96 -0.42 -21.46
N VAL A 69 -4.64 -1.17 -20.59
CA VAL A 69 -4.13 -1.45 -19.24
C VAL A 69 -2.96 -2.43 -19.25
N ALA A 70 -2.86 -3.33 -20.23
CA ALA A 70 -1.67 -4.14 -20.45
C ALA A 70 -0.47 -3.27 -20.83
N ALA A 71 -0.63 -2.33 -21.76
CA ALA A 71 0.40 -1.35 -22.09
C ALA A 71 0.76 -0.47 -20.87
N GLN A 72 -0.22 -0.05 -20.08
CA GLN A 72 0.01 0.68 -18.83
C GLN A 72 0.88 -0.12 -17.85
N GLY A 73 0.61 -1.42 -17.67
CA GLY A 73 1.40 -2.30 -16.82
C GLY A 73 2.86 -2.41 -17.29
N TRP A 74 3.08 -2.55 -18.60
CA TRP A 74 4.42 -2.51 -19.19
C TRP A 74 5.13 -1.19 -18.88
N LEU A 75 4.45 -0.05 -19.06
CA LEU A 75 5.02 1.29 -18.86
C LEU A 75 5.33 1.58 -17.39
N HIS A 76 4.44 1.19 -16.48
CA HIS A 76 4.71 1.26 -15.05
C HIS A 76 5.95 0.43 -14.68
N ALA A 77 6.09 -0.79 -15.20
CA ALA A 77 7.30 -1.59 -14.97
C ALA A 77 8.55 -0.91 -15.58
N ASN A 78 8.45 -0.42 -16.82
CA ASN A 78 9.53 0.27 -17.52
C ASN A 78 10.10 1.46 -16.76
N ASP A 79 9.25 2.17 -16.04
CA ASP A 79 9.63 3.39 -15.35
C ASP A 79 9.86 3.18 -13.85
N ARG A 80 9.12 2.24 -13.24
CA ARG A 80 8.95 2.13 -11.78
C ARG A 80 9.11 0.71 -11.25
N MET A 81 9.69 -0.26 -11.97
CA MET A 81 9.78 -1.65 -11.49
C MET A 81 10.41 -1.79 -10.10
N THR A 82 11.45 -1.01 -9.77
CA THR A 82 12.04 -1.06 -8.41
C THR A 82 11.02 -0.65 -7.34
N GLN A 83 10.24 0.41 -7.58
CA GLN A 83 9.18 0.86 -6.67
C GLN A 83 8.09 -0.21 -6.56
N MET A 84 7.67 -0.78 -7.68
CA MET A 84 6.65 -1.83 -7.70
C MET A 84 7.08 -3.10 -6.96
N GLU A 85 8.32 -3.54 -7.17
CA GLU A 85 8.89 -4.72 -6.51
C GLU A 85 8.98 -4.55 -4.99
N LEU A 86 9.49 -3.40 -4.54
CA LEU A 86 9.58 -3.11 -3.11
C LEU A 86 8.18 -2.92 -2.49
N GLY A 87 7.25 -2.31 -3.22
CA GLY A 87 5.86 -2.14 -2.79
C GLY A 87 5.17 -3.48 -2.53
N ARG A 88 5.18 -4.42 -3.50
CA ARG A 88 4.56 -5.74 -3.28
C ARG A 88 5.23 -6.52 -2.15
N ARG A 89 6.55 -6.41 -1.98
CA ARG A 89 7.28 -7.01 -0.85
C ARG A 89 6.91 -6.38 0.48
N SER A 90 6.71 -5.07 0.52
CA SER A 90 6.23 -4.37 1.71
C SER A 90 4.85 -4.87 2.12
N ALA A 91 3.91 -5.00 1.18
CA ALA A 91 2.57 -5.53 1.48
C ALA A 91 2.62 -7.00 1.91
N ALA A 92 3.46 -7.80 1.27
CA ALA A 92 3.62 -9.22 1.59
C ALA A 92 4.49 -9.49 2.82
N GLY A 93 5.11 -8.47 3.43
CA GLY A 93 6.10 -8.65 4.48
C GLY A 93 7.23 -9.59 4.04
N ARG A 94 7.94 -9.18 2.98
CA ARG A 94 9.05 -9.90 2.34
C ARG A 94 10.24 -8.98 2.02
N LEU A 95 10.37 -7.84 2.70
CA LEU A 95 11.49 -6.92 2.51
C LEU A 95 12.77 -7.44 3.15
N ALA A 96 12.69 -8.12 4.28
CA ALA A 96 13.85 -8.70 4.98
C ALA A 96 14.61 -9.70 4.11
N GLU A 97 13.93 -10.35 3.16
CA GLU A 97 14.53 -11.23 2.15
C GLU A 97 15.59 -10.53 1.30
N VAL A 98 15.47 -9.21 1.11
CA VAL A 98 16.29 -8.43 0.16
C VAL A 98 17.13 -7.33 0.83
N VAL A 99 16.69 -6.80 1.97
CA VAL A 99 17.45 -5.79 2.74
C VAL A 99 17.96 -6.30 4.10
N GLY A 100 17.59 -7.51 4.51
CA GLY A 100 18.06 -8.13 5.75
C GLY A 100 17.27 -7.72 6.99
N GLU A 101 17.85 -7.96 8.16
CA GLU A 101 17.20 -7.87 9.47
C GLU A 101 16.50 -6.52 9.74
N VAL A 102 17.03 -5.43 9.17
CA VAL A 102 16.50 -4.07 9.32
C VAL A 102 15.02 -3.94 8.90
N ALA A 103 14.53 -4.81 8.01
CA ALA A 103 13.13 -4.80 7.55
C ALA A 103 12.22 -5.77 8.31
N LEU A 104 12.72 -6.61 9.22
CA LEU A 104 11.88 -7.50 10.03
C LEU A 104 10.74 -6.78 10.76
N PRO A 105 10.94 -5.58 11.34
CA PRO A 105 9.86 -4.78 11.92
C PRO A 105 8.66 -4.61 10.97
N LEU A 106 8.95 -4.13 9.76
CA LEU A 106 7.94 -3.84 8.75
C LEU A 106 7.29 -5.12 8.21
N ASP A 107 8.08 -6.18 8.00
CA ASP A 107 7.57 -7.45 7.53
C ASP A 107 6.61 -8.08 8.55
N ARG A 108 6.96 -8.08 9.84
CA ARG A 108 6.06 -8.55 10.91
C ARG A 108 4.77 -7.74 10.95
N ALA A 109 4.85 -6.40 10.84
CA ALA A 109 3.67 -5.55 10.82
C ALA A 109 2.74 -5.89 9.65
N SER A 110 3.26 -5.96 8.42
CA SER A 110 2.47 -6.30 7.23
C SER A 110 1.85 -7.70 7.29
N ARG A 111 2.59 -8.69 7.80
CA ARG A 111 2.09 -10.06 8.03
C ARG A 111 1.00 -10.08 9.10
N THR A 112 1.18 -9.34 10.19
CA THR A 112 0.18 -9.21 11.25
C THR A 112 -1.10 -8.57 10.72
N LEU A 113 -1.00 -7.53 9.89
CA LEU A 113 -2.14 -6.88 9.24
C LEU A 113 -2.77 -7.71 8.09
N ARG A 114 -2.16 -8.84 7.73
CA ARG A 114 -2.65 -9.76 6.68
C ARG A 114 -2.86 -9.07 5.33
N LEU A 115 -2.08 -8.04 5.00
CA LEU A 115 -2.31 -7.23 3.79
C LEU A 115 -2.32 -8.07 2.51
N ARG A 116 -1.32 -8.94 2.32
CA ARG A 116 -1.26 -9.81 1.14
C ARG A 116 -2.45 -10.76 1.02
N GLU A 117 -2.86 -11.37 2.12
CA GLU A 117 -4.00 -12.29 2.11
C GLU A 117 -5.31 -11.58 1.82
N THR A 118 -5.46 -10.36 2.36
CA THR A 118 -6.62 -9.53 2.04
C THR A 118 -6.63 -9.19 0.55
N ALA A 119 -5.47 -8.90 -0.06
CA ALA A 119 -5.40 -8.67 -1.51
C ALA A 119 -5.84 -9.92 -2.32
N GLU A 120 -5.47 -11.11 -1.88
CA GLU A 120 -5.89 -12.37 -2.49
C GLU A 120 -7.40 -12.62 -2.29
N LYS A 121 -7.97 -12.29 -1.12
CA LYS A 121 -9.41 -12.34 -0.88
C LYS A 121 -10.18 -11.34 -1.75
N LEU A 122 -9.72 -10.10 -1.86
CA LEU A 122 -10.33 -9.08 -2.73
C LEU A 122 -10.40 -9.57 -4.18
N LEU A 123 -9.38 -10.28 -4.67
CA LEU A 123 -9.41 -10.85 -6.03
C LEU A 123 -10.54 -11.89 -6.23
N THR A 124 -10.93 -12.60 -5.18
CA THR A 124 -12.05 -13.56 -5.23
C THR A 124 -13.41 -12.86 -5.33
N TRP A 125 -13.53 -11.64 -4.79
CA TRP A 125 -14.73 -10.82 -4.83
C TRP A 125 -14.77 -9.85 -6.02
N ALA A 126 -13.63 -9.62 -6.66
CA ALA A 126 -13.52 -8.76 -7.84
C ALA A 126 -14.47 -9.22 -8.95
N SER A 127 -15.14 -8.25 -9.57
CA SER A 127 -15.98 -8.46 -10.73
C SER A 127 -15.18 -9.10 -11.89
N PRO A 128 -15.86 -9.78 -12.84
CA PRO A 128 -15.19 -10.31 -14.03
C PRO A 128 -14.38 -9.25 -14.79
N GLU A 129 -14.92 -8.02 -14.85
CA GLU A 129 -14.25 -6.89 -15.48
C GLU A 129 -12.96 -6.49 -14.74
N SER A 130 -13.02 -6.24 -13.44
CA SER A 130 -11.84 -5.90 -12.64
C SER A 130 -10.80 -7.01 -12.72
N ARG A 131 -11.21 -8.28 -12.67
CA ARG A 131 -10.29 -9.42 -12.81
C ARG A 131 -9.58 -9.41 -14.15
N SER A 132 -10.31 -9.24 -15.26
CA SER A 132 -9.69 -9.15 -16.60
C SER A 132 -8.74 -7.95 -16.74
N ALA A 133 -9.08 -6.79 -16.15
CA ALA A 133 -8.20 -5.62 -16.16
C ALA A 133 -6.91 -5.86 -15.35
N LEU A 134 -7.01 -6.49 -14.17
CA LEU A 134 -5.87 -6.86 -13.33
C LEU A 134 -4.96 -7.88 -14.03
N GLU A 135 -5.55 -8.88 -14.69
CA GLU A 135 -4.83 -9.89 -15.46
C GLU A 135 -4.11 -9.29 -16.67
N ALA A 136 -4.78 -8.43 -17.43
CA ALA A 136 -4.18 -7.73 -18.57
C ALA A 136 -3.00 -6.84 -18.14
N TYR A 137 -3.19 -6.05 -17.07
CA TYR A 137 -2.13 -5.25 -16.46
C TYR A 137 -0.94 -6.11 -16.03
N ALA A 138 -1.20 -7.21 -15.31
CA ALA A 138 -0.16 -8.14 -14.88
C ALA A 138 0.57 -8.77 -16.07
N SER A 139 -0.12 -9.08 -17.17
CA SER A 139 0.51 -9.57 -18.40
C SER A 139 1.52 -8.57 -18.97
N GLY A 140 1.18 -7.29 -18.99
CA GLY A 140 2.07 -6.21 -19.42
C GLY A 140 3.32 -6.06 -18.55
N VAL A 141 3.15 -6.09 -17.22
CA VAL A 141 4.28 -6.08 -16.27
C VAL A 141 5.18 -7.30 -16.51
N ASN A 142 4.60 -8.49 -16.64
CA ASN A 142 5.32 -9.74 -16.83
C ASN A 142 6.04 -9.80 -18.18
N ALA A 143 5.44 -9.24 -19.21
CA ALA A 143 6.05 -9.10 -20.51
C ALA A 143 7.31 -8.24 -20.45
N TRP A 144 7.26 -7.13 -19.71
CA TRP A 144 8.43 -6.30 -19.47
C TRP A 144 9.51 -7.03 -18.67
N ILE A 145 9.13 -7.78 -17.62
CA ILE A 145 10.08 -8.59 -16.83
C ILE A 145 10.82 -9.58 -17.75
N ARG A 146 10.09 -10.28 -18.63
CA ARG A 146 10.67 -11.22 -19.59
C ARG A 146 11.58 -10.54 -20.62
N SER A 147 11.21 -9.35 -21.09
CA SER A 147 11.97 -8.66 -22.15
C SER A 147 13.29 -8.06 -21.66
N ARG A 148 13.40 -7.70 -20.37
CA ARG A 148 14.59 -7.07 -19.80
C ARG A 148 15.74 -8.03 -19.55
N GLY A 149 15.44 -9.28 -19.17
CA GLY A 149 16.46 -10.24 -18.77
C GLY A 149 17.35 -9.69 -17.64
N LYS A 150 18.66 -9.55 -17.89
CA LYS A 150 19.63 -9.05 -16.89
C LYS A 150 19.77 -7.52 -16.86
N ASP A 151 19.18 -6.80 -17.83
CA ASP A 151 19.23 -5.33 -17.89
C ASP A 151 18.16 -4.70 -16.99
N LEU A 152 18.27 -4.96 -15.69
CA LEU A 152 17.33 -4.48 -14.68
C LEU A 152 17.69 -3.07 -14.18
N PRO A 153 16.69 -2.29 -13.71
CA PRO A 153 16.91 -0.99 -13.10
C PRO A 153 17.92 -1.02 -11.94
N PRO A 154 18.60 0.10 -11.66
CA PRO A 154 19.72 0.14 -10.72
C PRO A 154 19.36 -0.40 -9.32
N GLY A 155 18.17 -0.08 -8.81
CA GLY A 155 17.72 -0.51 -7.48
C GLY A 155 17.61 -2.04 -7.36
N LEU A 156 17.04 -2.70 -8.38
CA LEU A 156 16.95 -4.16 -8.40
C LEU A 156 18.34 -4.82 -8.47
N ARG A 157 19.24 -4.30 -9.31
CA ARG A 157 20.61 -4.83 -9.41
C ARG A 157 21.41 -4.66 -8.12
N LEU A 158 21.27 -3.51 -7.45
CA LEU A 158 21.93 -3.22 -6.18
C LEU A 158 21.46 -4.19 -5.08
N LEU A 159 20.16 -4.45 -5.03
CA LEU A 159 19.55 -5.38 -4.08
C LEU A 159 19.68 -6.85 -4.49
N ARG A 160 20.15 -7.11 -5.71
CA ARG A 160 20.25 -8.45 -6.33
C ARG A 160 18.89 -9.14 -6.42
N ILE A 161 17.88 -8.37 -6.79
CA ILE A 161 16.52 -8.86 -6.97
C ILE A 161 16.29 -9.20 -8.43
N GLU A 162 15.86 -10.43 -8.68
CA GLU A 162 15.23 -10.83 -9.93
C GLU A 162 13.72 -10.82 -9.69
N PRO A 163 12.94 -9.96 -10.39
CA PRO A 163 11.51 -9.89 -10.14
C PRO A 163 10.78 -11.20 -10.47
N GLU A 164 10.02 -11.70 -9.50
CA GLU A 164 9.05 -12.77 -9.70
C GLU A 164 7.91 -12.28 -10.62
N PRO A 165 7.18 -13.18 -11.31
CA PRO A 165 6.00 -12.79 -12.06
C PRO A 165 5.01 -11.98 -11.22
N TRP A 166 4.52 -10.88 -11.77
CA TRP A 166 3.45 -10.06 -11.22
C TRP A 166 2.12 -10.78 -11.31
N THR A 167 1.35 -10.73 -10.22
CA THR A 167 0.02 -11.34 -10.11
C THR A 167 -1.06 -10.27 -9.93
N PRO A 168 -2.33 -10.55 -10.28
CA PRO A 168 -3.44 -9.64 -9.99
C PRO A 168 -3.54 -9.19 -8.52
N ALA A 169 -3.23 -10.10 -7.59
CA ALA A 169 -3.18 -9.78 -6.16
C ALA A 169 -2.03 -8.83 -5.78
N ASP A 170 -0.93 -8.79 -6.56
CA ASP A 170 0.13 -7.79 -6.34
C ASP A 170 -0.41 -6.39 -6.58
N SER A 171 -1.27 -6.21 -7.59
CA SER A 171 -1.90 -4.91 -7.85
C SER A 171 -2.85 -4.48 -6.73
N LEU A 172 -3.70 -5.39 -6.23
CA LEU A 172 -4.59 -5.10 -5.11
C LEU A 172 -3.84 -4.84 -3.80
N SER A 173 -2.61 -5.35 -3.67
CA SER A 173 -1.75 -5.06 -2.52
C SER A 173 -1.41 -3.56 -2.43
N PHE A 174 -1.37 -2.82 -3.54
CA PHE A 174 -1.13 -1.37 -3.54
C PHE A 174 -2.33 -0.58 -3.02
N VAL A 175 -3.55 -1.07 -3.26
CA VAL A 175 -4.75 -0.47 -2.66
C VAL A 175 -4.69 -0.61 -1.13
N LEU A 176 -4.28 -1.77 -0.63
CA LEU A 176 -4.19 -2.02 0.81
C LEU A 176 -3.04 -1.29 1.49
N LEU A 177 -1.91 -1.10 0.80
CA LEU A 177 -0.85 -0.21 1.29
C LEU A 177 -1.34 1.22 1.41
N MET A 178 -2.07 1.72 0.41
CA MET A 178 -2.69 3.05 0.45
C MET A 178 -3.72 3.13 1.58
N ALA A 179 -4.56 2.11 1.76
CA ALA A 179 -5.51 2.05 2.87
C ALA A 179 -4.79 2.15 4.22
N SER A 180 -3.76 1.33 4.42
CA SER A 180 -2.96 1.33 5.64
C SER A 180 -2.30 2.66 5.93
N ASP A 181 -1.80 3.35 4.91
CA ASP A 181 -1.17 4.65 5.13
C ASP A 181 -2.19 5.76 5.45
N LEU A 182 -3.46 5.60 5.05
CA LEU A 182 -4.49 6.62 5.22
C LEU A 182 -5.42 6.41 6.42
N SER A 183 -5.48 5.20 6.98
CA SER A 183 -6.39 4.82 8.09
C SER A 183 -5.77 5.00 9.49
N PHE A 184 -4.56 4.49 9.75
CA PHE A 184 -4.01 4.37 11.12
C PHE A 184 -3.61 5.68 11.82
N TRP A 185 -3.57 6.79 11.09
CA TRP A 185 -3.25 8.11 11.66
C TRP A 185 -4.49 8.92 12.04
N GLN A 186 -5.68 8.38 11.78
CA GLN A 186 -6.95 9.08 11.88
C GLN A 186 -7.69 8.63 13.14
N GLY A 187 -8.19 9.60 13.91
CA GLY A 187 -8.78 9.35 15.23
C GLY A 187 -7.72 9.30 16.32
N ARG A 188 -7.98 9.96 17.46
CA ARG A 188 -7.11 9.90 18.65
C ARG A 188 -6.84 8.43 18.95
N PRO A 189 -5.63 7.88 18.79
CA PRO A 189 -5.43 6.43 18.70
C PRO A 189 -6.06 5.73 19.90
N GLU A 190 -6.88 4.70 19.69
CA GLU A 190 -7.54 4.01 20.80
C GLU A 190 -6.50 3.44 21.77
N GLU A 191 -5.33 3.08 21.25
CA GLU A 191 -4.14 2.74 22.04
C GLU A 191 -3.70 3.88 22.98
N GLU A 192 -3.69 5.13 22.53
CA GLU A 192 -3.36 6.29 23.38
C GLU A 192 -4.44 6.52 24.43
N ARG A 193 -5.72 6.46 24.05
CA ARG A 193 -6.84 6.62 24.99
C ARG A 193 -6.83 5.53 26.06
N PHE A 194 -6.55 4.28 25.67
CA PHE A 194 -6.40 3.18 26.63
C PHE A 194 -5.17 3.39 27.53
N ALA A 195 -4.03 3.81 26.98
CA ALA A 195 -2.86 4.12 27.79
C ALA A 195 -3.11 5.27 28.78
N TRP A 196 -3.87 6.29 28.40
CA TRP A 196 -4.29 7.38 29.29
C TRP A 196 -5.31 6.92 30.32
N LEU A 197 -6.28 6.07 29.95
CA LEU A 197 -7.21 5.45 30.90
C LEU A 197 -6.45 4.71 32.00
N ARG A 198 -5.46 3.91 31.59
CA ARG A 198 -4.56 3.17 32.49
C ARG A 198 -3.74 4.08 33.40
N ALA A 199 -3.18 5.15 32.84
CA ALA A 199 -2.26 6.02 33.55
C ALA A 199 -2.96 7.00 34.51
N PHE A 200 -4.14 7.49 34.12
CA PHE A 200 -4.81 8.59 34.81
C PHE A 200 -6.12 8.19 35.49
N GLY A 201 -6.71 7.06 35.10
CA GLY A 201 -8.06 6.66 35.51
C GLY A 201 -9.15 7.40 34.72
N GLU A 202 -10.37 6.90 34.85
CA GLU A 202 -11.54 7.39 34.10
C GLU A 202 -11.81 8.89 34.30
N GLU A 203 -11.81 9.37 35.55
CA GLU A 203 -12.14 10.76 35.89
C GLU A 203 -11.21 11.75 35.16
N LYS A 204 -9.90 11.51 35.23
CA LYS A 204 -8.90 12.37 34.57
C LYS A 204 -8.90 12.21 33.06
N LEU A 205 -9.26 11.04 32.54
CA LEU A 205 -9.41 10.85 31.10
C LEU A 205 -10.57 11.69 30.56
N ARG A 206 -11.72 11.69 31.25
CA ARG A 206 -12.88 12.53 30.89
C ARG A 206 -12.51 14.02 30.91
N ASP A 207 -11.81 14.46 31.96
CA ASP A 207 -11.29 15.83 32.08
C ASP A 207 -10.32 16.18 30.94
N LEU A 208 -9.35 15.30 30.64
CA LEU A 208 -8.37 15.49 29.57
C LEU A 208 -9.02 15.59 28.18
N LEU A 209 -10.04 14.77 27.91
CA LEU A 209 -10.73 14.75 26.62
C LEU A 209 -11.77 15.88 26.51
N GLY A 210 -12.24 16.43 27.64
CA GLY A 210 -13.35 17.38 27.69
C GLY A 210 -14.69 16.75 27.33
N GLU A 211 -14.83 15.44 27.52
CA GLU A 211 -15.99 14.64 27.11
C GLU A 211 -16.67 14.04 28.35
N GLU A 212 -17.62 14.79 28.92
CA GLU A 212 -18.38 14.34 30.10
C GLU A 212 -19.20 13.07 29.80
N ASP A 213 -19.70 12.94 28.56
CA ASP A 213 -20.54 11.82 28.10
C ASP A 213 -19.76 10.62 27.52
N LEU A 214 -18.42 10.61 27.63
CA LEU A 214 -17.57 9.53 27.11
C LEU A 214 -18.07 8.16 27.59
N GLN A 215 -18.44 7.28 26.69
CA GLN A 215 -18.88 5.93 27.07
C GLN A 215 -17.65 5.02 27.16
N ILE A 216 -17.32 4.56 28.36
CA ILE A 216 -16.27 3.56 28.60
C ILE A 216 -16.96 2.29 29.09
N SER A 217 -16.74 1.17 28.42
CA SER A 217 -17.34 -0.10 28.84
C SER A 217 -16.73 -0.59 30.15
N GLY A 218 -17.55 -1.25 30.98
CA GLY A 218 -17.08 -1.85 32.24
C GLY A 218 -15.93 -2.85 32.04
N ASP A 219 -16.00 -3.65 30.97
CA ASP A 219 -14.95 -4.59 30.58
C ASP A 219 -13.60 -3.87 30.31
N LEU A 220 -13.64 -2.69 29.71
CA LEU A 220 -12.42 -1.91 29.43
C LEU A 220 -11.84 -1.31 30.70
N LEU A 221 -12.69 -0.87 31.64
CA LEU A 221 -12.26 -0.41 32.97
C LEU A 221 -11.61 -1.55 33.77
N GLU A 222 -12.25 -2.72 33.80
CA GLU A 222 -11.70 -3.91 34.46
C GLU A 222 -10.35 -4.32 33.84
N LEU A 223 -10.26 -4.32 32.50
CA LEU A 223 -9.02 -4.63 31.79
C LEU A 223 -7.93 -3.58 32.06
N ALA A 224 -8.31 -2.31 32.23
CA ALA A 224 -7.36 -1.25 32.54
C ALA A 224 -6.69 -1.48 33.91
N GLU A 225 -7.44 -1.92 34.92
CA GLU A 225 -6.92 -2.19 36.27
C GLU A 225 -6.06 -3.47 36.36
N LYS A 226 -6.24 -4.43 35.44
CA LYS A 226 -5.52 -5.71 35.48
C LYS A 226 -4.00 -5.53 35.26
N PRO A 227 -3.15 -6.16 36.09
CA PRO A 227 -1.73 -6.30 35.79
C PRO A 227 -1.59 -7.15 34.53
N GLN A 228 -0.84 -6.66 33.54
CA GLN A 228 -0.66 -7.44 32.31
C GLN A 228 0.15 -8.71 32.59
N PRO A 229 -0.29 -9.87 32.08
CA PRO A 229 0.48 -11.11 32.22
C PRO A 229 1.82 -10.98 31.48
N GLN A 230 2.90 -10.83 32.23
CA GLN A 230 4.27 -10.70 31.71
C GLN A 230 4.67 -11.90 30.82
N ALA A 231 4.12 -13.10 31.08
CA ALA A 231 4.49 -14.34 30.39
C ALA A 231 3.83 -14.48 28.99
N ALA A 232 2.53 -14.24 28.85
CA ALA A 232 1.83 -14.28 27.56
C ALA A 232 2.26 -13.10 26.67
N SER A 233 2.58 -11.96 27.28
CA SER A 233 3.10 -10.79 26.59
C SER A 233 4.52 -10.99 26.05
N ALA A 234 5.43 -11.65 26.78
CA ALA A 234 6.82 -11.84 26.35
C ALA A 234 6.98 -12.67 25.06
N ALA A 235 6.06 -13.61 24.80
CA ALA A 235 6.04 -14.41 23.57
C ALA A 235 5.59 -13.59 22.35
N MET A 236 4.69 -12.62 22.55
CA MET A 236 4.11 -11.78 21.49
C MET A 236 4.85 -10.43 21.31
N ALA A 237 5.55 -9.93 22.34
CA ALA A 237 6.16 -8.59 22.42
C ALA A 237 7.36 -8.35 21.48
N ARG A 238 7.53 -9.16 20.42
CA ARG A 238 8.65 -9.03 19.45
C ARG A 238 8.27 -8.37 18.13
N SER A 239 7.05 -7.87 18.00
CA SER A 239 6.68 -7.05 16.84
C SER A 239 6.77 -5.56 17.21
N PRO A 240 7.76 -4.81 16.70
CA PRO A 240 7.69 -3.37 16.75
C PRO A 240 6.44 -2.94 15.97
N THR A 241 5.47 -2.39 16.70
CA THR A 241 4.42 -1.57 16.10
C THR A 241 5.09 -0.40 15.38
N ARG A 242 4.50 0.04 14.27
CA ARG A 242 5.01 1.19 13.50
C ARG A 242 5.14 2.35 14.49
N ASP A 243 6.38 2.81 14.72
CA ASP A 243 6.69 3.84 15.70
C ASP A 243 5.81 5.08 15.41
N ALA A 244 4.95 5.43 16.36
CA ALA A 244 3.98 6.53 16.26
C ALA A 244 4.65 7.91 16.42
N SER A 245 5.91 8.04 16.01
CA SER A 245 6.68 9.27 16.15
C SER A 245 6.29 10.28 15.07
N ALA A 246 5.40 11.18 15.49
CA ALA A 246 4.80 12.30 14.77
C ALA A 246 3.91 11.91 13.57
N PRO A 247 2.59 12.18 13.61
CA PRO A 247 1.76 12.03 12.43
C PRO A 247 2.36 12.93 11.33
N PRO A 248 2.57 12.42 10.10
CA PRO A 248 2.90 13.32 9.01
C PRO A 248 1.80 14.38 8.93
N LEU A 249 2.10 15.59 8.45
CA LEU A 249 1.07 16.53 8.01
C LEU A 249 0.31 15.87 6.85
N LEU A 250 -0.64 15.02 7.18
CA LEU A 250 -1.50 14.27 6.28
C LEU A 250 -2.76 15.10 6.06
N GLY A 251 -3.11 15.28 4.80
CA GLY A 251 -4.25 16.07 4.38
C GLY A 251 -4.29 16.14 2.87
N SER A 252 -5.33 16.72 2.35
CA SER A 252 -5.40 17.07 0.93
C SER A 252 -6.29 18.28 0.79
N ASN A 253 -6.02 19.13 -0.20
CA ASN A 253 -6.99 20.13 -0.62
C ASN A 253 -7.80 19.61 -1.81
N GLY A 254 -9.05 20.06 -1.86
CA GLY A 254 -10.00 19.66 -2.88
C GLY A 254 -11.08 20.72 -3.08
N TRP A 255 -11.24 21.18 -4.32
CA TRP A 255 -12.18 22.26 -4.66
C TRP A 255 -12.96 21.90 -5.92
N VAL A 256 -14.27 22.15 -5.90
CA VAL A 256 -15.14 22.11 -7.09
C VAL A 256 -15.86 23.44 -7.22
N LEU A 257 -15.71 24.08 -8.38
CA LEU A 257 -16.51 25.25 -8.76
C LEU A 257 -17.46 24.84 -9.89
N GLY A 258 -18.76 24.99 -9.67
CA GLY A 258 -19.75 24.78 -10.72
C GLY A 258 -19.62 25.82 -11.84
N GLY A 259 -20.02 25.47 -13.06
CA GLY A 259 -19.86 26.31 -14.25
C GLY A 259 -20.44 27.72 -14.15
N SER A 260 -21.51 27.92 -13.35
CA SER A 260 -22.09 29.25 -13.08
C SER A 260 -21.16 30.20 -12.32
N ARG A 261 -20.06 29.69 -11.75
CA ARG A 261 -19.04 30.45 -11.01
C ARG A 261 -17.71 30.54 -11.76
N THR A 262 -17.63 30.03 -12.99
CA THR A 262 -16.41 30.04 -13.79
C THR A 262 -16.58 30.92 -15.03
N ALA A 263 -15.51 31.58 -15.48
CA ALA A 263 -15.58 32.45 -16.65
C ALA A 263 -15.92 31.68 -17.95
N GLY A 264 -15.56 30.40 -18.01
CA GLY A 264 -15.79 29.53 -19.18
C GLY A 264 -17.14 28.80 -19.17
N GLY A 265 -17.96 28.95 -18.12
CA GLY A 265 -19.24 28.26 -18.01
C GLY A 265 -19.17 26.75 -17.74
N VAL A 266 -17.96 26.18 -17.60
CA VAL A 266 -17.70 24.75 -17.33
C VAL A 266 -17.15 24.57 -15.90
N PRO A 267 -17.40 23.43 -15.24
CA PRO A 267 -16.88 23.22 -13.89
C PRO A 267 -15.34 23.18 -13.84
N LEU A 268 -14.79 23.57 -12.69
CA LEU A 268 -13.37 23.40 -12.38
C LEU A 268 -13.24 22.47 -11.17
N VAL A 269 -12.37 21.46 -11.29
CA VAL A 269 -11.97 20.58 -10.19
C VAL A 269 -10.48 20.77 -9.95
N ALA A 270 -10.11 21.07 -8.70
CA ALA A 270 -8.72 21.18 -8.28
C ALA A 270 -8.45 20.19 -7.14
N ASN A 271 -7.36 19.43 -7.26
CA ASN A 271 -6.97 18.43 -6.29
C ASN A 271 -5.48 18.52 -5.98
N ASP A 272 -5.15 18.45 -4.70
CA ASP A 272 -3.81 18.62 -4.17
C ASP A 272 -3.62 17.63 -3.01
N PRO A 273 -3.35 16.35 -3.30
CA PRO A 273 -3.18 15.32 -2.28
C PRO A 273 -1.81 15.42 -1.58
N HIS A 274 -1.79 15.52 -0.25
CA HIS A 274 -0.54 15.57 0.54
C HIS A 274 -0.22 14.19 1.12
N LEU A 275 0.59 13.45 0.37
CA LEU A 275 1.21 12.21 0.82
C LEU A 275 2.68 12.45 1.19
N GLY A 276 3.31 11.47 1.82
CA GLY A 276 4.74 11.50 2.08
C GLY A 276 5.56 11.81 0.81
N LEU A 277 6.61 12.62 0.95
CA LEU A 277 7.51 12.90 -0.16
C LEU A 277 8.40 11.69 -0.41
N HIS A 278 8.16 10.99 -1.53
CA HIS A 278 8.92 9.81 -1.93
C HIS A 278 9.70 10.06 -3.22
N LEU A 279 10.86 9.42 -3.34
CA LEU A 279 11.60 9.30 -4.59
C LEU A 279 11.73 7.81 -4.95
N PRO A 280 11.06 7.32 -6.00
CA PRO A 280 10.17 8.05 -6.92
C PRO A 280 8.82 8.44 -6.29
N SER A 281 8.12 9.42 -6.89
CA SER A 281 6.80 9.90 -6.45
C SER A 281 5.76 8.76 -6.41
N VAL A 282 4.77 8.86 -5.53
CA VAL A 282 3.64 7.92 -5.47
C VAL A 282 2.86 7.92 -6.79
N TRP A 283 2.57 9.12 -7.31
CA TRP A 283 1.76 9.29 -8.51
C TRP A 283 2.56 9.11 -9.80
N TYR A 284 1.89 8.61 -10.81
CA TYR A 284 2.37 8.48 -12.17
C TYR A 284 1.32 9.09 -13.11
N GLN A 285 1.71 10.09 -13.89
CA GLN A 285 0.77 10.75 -14.81
C GLN A 285 0.63 9.92 -16.09
N VAL A 286 -0.60 9.74 -16.57
CA VAL A 286 -0.89 8.98 -17.79
C VAL A 286 -2.14 9.50 -18.47
N LEU A 287 -2.15 9.41 -19.80
CA LEU A 287 -3.34 9.54 -20.63
C LEU A 287 -3.63 8.18 -21.27
N ILE A 288 -4.88 7.75 -21.22
CA ILE A 288 -5.34 6.47 -21.77
C ILE A 288 -6.57 6.74 -22.63
N ARG A 289 -6.55 6.27 -23.88
CA ARG A 289 -7.66 6.34 -24.83
C ARG A 289 -7.92 4.98 -25.46
N SER A 290 -9.17 4.55 -25.37
CA SER A 290 -9.77 3.50 -26.15
C SER A 290 -11.24 3.83 -26.41
N PRO A 291 -11.93 3.14 -27.34
CA PRO A 291 -13.36 3.36 -27.58
C PRO A 291 -14.25 3.19 -26.33
N GLU A 292 -13.77 2.43 -25.34
CA GLU A 292 -14.49 2.06 -24.12
C GLU A 292 -14.08 2.91 -22.91
N TYR A 293 -12.92 3.58 -22.96
CA TYR A 293 -12.30 4.24 -21.82
C TYR A 293 -11.39 5.40 -22.26
N GLU A 294 -11.69 6.60 -21.79
CA GLU A 294 -10.83 7.78 -22.00
C GLU A 294 -10.61 8.48 -20.66
N ALA A 295 -9.36 8.51 -20.21
CA ALA A 295 -8.98 9.17 -18.97
C ALA A 295 -7.59 9.81 -19.05
N ALA A 296 -7.44 10.96 -18.41
CA ALA A 296 -6.18 11.65 -18.21
C ALA A 296 -6.03 12.00 -16.72
N GLY A 297 -4.90 11.65 -16.11
CA GLY A 297 -4.68 11.97 -14.69
C GLY A 297 -3.53 11.19 -14.06
N MET A 298 -3.68 10.94 -12.76
CA MET A 298 -2.72 10.23 -11.92
C MET A 298 -3.14 8.77 -11.73
N SER A 299 -2.29 7.85 -12.13
CA SER A 299 -2.31 6.44 -11.77
C SER A 299 -1.36 6.14 -10.60
N LEU A 300 -1.51 4.95 -10.03
CA LEU A 300 -0.59 4.40 -9.03
C LEU A 300 0.24 3.27 -9.68
N PRO A 301 1.59 3.36 -9.76
CA PRO A 301 2.42 2.28 -10.28
C PRO A 301 2.20 0.98 -9.50
N GLY A 302 1.59 -0.01 -10.15
CA GLY A 302 1.12 -1.24 -9.52
C GLY A 302 -0.38 -1.49 -9.72
N LEU A 303 -1.16 -0.46 -10.05
CA LEU A 303 -2.62 -0.55 -10.20
C LEU A 303 -3.06 -0.08 -11.61
N PRO A 304 -3.99 -0.78 -12.29
CA PRO A 304 -4.52 -0.35 -13.58
C PRO A 304 -5.49 0.84 -13.46
N GLY A 305 -5.58 1.62 -14.53
CA GLY A 305 -6.47 2.76 -14.66
C GLY A 305 -5.92 4.07 -14.08
N VAL A 306 -6.79 5.08 -14.04
CA VAL A 306 -6.53 6.42 -13.48
C VAL A 306 -7.30 6.57 -12.17
N VAL A 307 -6.60 6.92 -11.08
CA VAL A 307 -7.19 7.06 -9.74
C VAL A 307 -7.78 8.44 -9.55
N ILE A 308 -7.04 9.49 -9.91
CA ILE A 308 -7.48 10.90 -9.87
C ILE A 308 -7.34 11.45 -11.28
N GLY A 309 -8.38 12.04 -11.85
CA GLY A 309 -8.28 12.52 -13.21
C GLY A 309 -9.56 13.04 -13.80
N ARG A 310 -9.62 12.99 -15.13
CA ARG A 310 -10.80 13.39 -15.91
C ARG A 310 -11.00 12.50 -17.12
N SER A 311 -12.24 12.41 -17.55
CA SER A 311 -12.71 11.90 -18.83
C SER A 311 -13.26 13.06 -19.68
N PRO A 312 -13.84 12.80 -20.86
CA PRO A 312 -14.53 13.83 -21.63
C PRO A 312 -15.77 14.41 -20.94
N ASP A 313 -16.40 13.67 -20.02
CA ASP A 313 -17.67 14.04 -19.37
C ASP A 313 -17.49 14.49 -17.90
N LEU A 314 -16.55 13.88 -17.17
CA LEU A 314 -16.35 14.09 -15.74
C LEU A 314 -14.90 14.40 -15.39
N ALA A 315 -14.69 15.16 -14.31
CA ALA A 315 -13.43 15.22 -13.58
C ALA A 315 -13.67 14.79 -12.13
N TRP A 316 -12.78 13.96 -11.57
CA TRP A 316 -12.91 13.43 -10.22
C TRP A 316 -11.60 13.55 -9.43
N ALA A 317 -11.76 13.75 -8.14
CA ALA A 317 -10.67 14.00 -7.21
C ALA A 317 -10.99 13.42 -5.84
N PHE A 318 -9.94 13.03 -5.12
CA PHE A 318 -10.06 12.45 -3.79
C PHE A 318 -9.26 13.25 -2.76
N THR A 319 -9.82 13.36 -1.55
CA THR A 319 -9.10 13.77 -0.34
C THR A 319 -9.39 12.77 0.76
N ASN A 320 -8.44 12.54 1.67
CA ASN A 320 -8.70 11.67 2.81
C ASN A 320 -9.83 12.23 3.69
N THR A 321 -10.83 11.42 4.02
CA THR A 321 -11.93 11.87 4.90
C THR A 321 -11.50 11.94 6.36
N MET A 322 -10.44 11.23 6.74
CA MET A 322 -10.03 11.10 8.14
C MET A 322 -11.13 10.47 9.02
N LEU A 323 -11.97 9.62 8.42
CA LEU A 323 -12.98 8.87 9.16
C LEU A 323 -12.33 7.73 9.93
N ASP A 324 -12.94 7.44 11.06
CA ASP A 324 -12.68 6.21 11.79
C ASP A 324 -13.22 5.03 10.97
N ASP A 325 -12.30 4.22 10.43
CA ASP A 325 -12.61 3.09 9.56
C ASP A 325 -12.07 1.76 10.10
N HIS A 326 -11.50 1.77 11.30
CA HIS A 326 -10.98 0.60 12.01
C HIS A 326 -11.19 0.71 13.52
N ASP A 327 -11.49 -0.41 14.16
CA ASP A 327 -11.64 -0.50 15.61
C ASP A 327 -10.58 -1.43 16.21
N LEU A 328 -10.00 -1.03 17.34
CA LEU A 328 -9.16 -1.87 18.18
C LEU A 328 -9.93 -2.39 19.40
N TYR A 329 -10.11 -3.71 19.45
CA TYR A 329 -10.67 -4.40 20.60
C TYR A 329 -9.54 -4.89 21.50
N PHE A 330 -9.39 -4.31 22.69
CA PHE A 330 -8.42 -4.79 23.67
C PHE A 330 -8.85 -6.14 24.23
N GLU A 331 -8.01 -7.16 24.05
CA GLU A 331 -8.34 -8.56 24.30
C GLU A 331 -7.70 -9.08 25.58
N GLU A 332 -8.46 -9.89 26.32
CA GLU A 332 -7.97 -10.73 27.41
C GLU A 332 -7.74 -12.15 26.86
N LEU A 333 -6.50 -12.63 26.99
CA LEU A 333 -6.13 -13.99 26.58
C LEU A 333 -6.07 -14.94 27.78
N ASP A 334 -6.24 -16.24 27.51
CA ASP A 334 -5.99 -17.28 28.51
C ASP A 334 -4.50 -17.32 28.91
N ALA A 335 -4.17 -18.11 29.93
CA ALA A 335 -2.80 -18.22 30.43
C ALA A 335 -1.80 -18.72 29.36
N ARG A 336 -2.27 -19.43 28.32
CA ARG A 336 -1.44 -19.94 27.23
C ARG A 336 -1.31 -18.96 26.06
N GLY A 337 -2.14 -17.92 26.01
CA GLY A 337 -2.20 -16.99 24.87
C GLY A 337 -2.80 -17.63 23.60
N LEU A 338 -3.62 -18.67 23.74
CA LEU A 338 -4.19 -19.43 22.62
C LEU A 338 -5.71 -19.29 22.53
N GLU A 339 -6.34 -18.72 23.54
CA GLU A 339 -7.79 -18.48 23.55
C GLU A 339 -8.05 -17.04 24.00
N VAL A 340 -9.13 -16.45 23.47
CA VAL A 340 -9.55 -15.08 23.78
C VAL A 340 -10.87 -15.09 24.54
N ARG A 341 -11.00 -14.20 25.53
CA ARG A 341 -12.19 -14.11 26.36
C ARG A 341 -13.38 -13.54 25.59
N ARG A 342 -14.54 -14.18 25.70
CA ARG A 342 -15.83 -13.74 25.16
C ARG A 342 -16.90 -13.95 26.24
N GLY A 343 -17.28 -12.87 26.93
CA GLY A 343 -18.13 -12.96 28.11
C GLY A 343 -17.47 -13.79 29.20
N ASP A 344 -18.12 -14.88 29.60
CA ASP A 344 -17.64 -15.80 30.66
C ASP A 344 -16.85 -17.00 30.14
N SER A 345 -16.60 -17.10 28.82
CA SER A 345 -15.86 -18.21 28.20
C SER A 345 -14.61 -17.74 27.46
N PHE A 346 -13.72 -18.68 27.18
CA PHE A 346 -12.57 -18.50 26.30
C PHE A 346 -12.83 -19.24 24.99
N VAL A 347 -12.55 -18.59 23.87
CA VAL A 347 -12.73 -19.13 22.51
C VAL A 347 -11.35 -19.24 21.83
N PRO A 348 -11.04 -20.35 21.13
CA PRO A 348 -9.75 -20.54 20.47
C PRO A 348 -9.41 -19.46 19.44
N LEU A 349 -8.14 -19.07 19.40
CA LEU A 349 -7.54 -18.27 18.33
C LEU A 349 -7.26 -19.16 17.11
N GLU A 350 -7.39 -18.61 15.90
CA GLU A 350 -6.72 -19.20 14.74
C GLU A 350 -5.23 -18.87 14.83
N VAL A 351 -4.38 -19.89 14.77
CA VAL A 351 -2.92 -19.77 14.88
C VAL A 351 -2.29 -20.21 13.58
N ARG A 352 -1.43 -19.36 13.00
CA ARG A 352 -0.64 -19.69 11.82
C ARG A 352 0.84 -19.47 12.09
N GLU A 353 1.64 -20.51 11.90
CA GLU A 353 3.10 -20.43 11.99
C GLU A 353 3.70 -20.23 10.60
N GLU A 354 4.64 -19.29 10.51
CA GLU A 354 5.35 -18.90 9.31
C GLU A 354 6.83 -18.64 9.63
N GLU A 355 7.64 -18.51 8.58
CA GLU A 355 9.01 -18.02 8.67
C GLU A 355 9.20 -16.82 7.75
N ILE A 356 9.90 -15.80 8.25
CA ILE A 356 10.39 -14.68 7.45
C ILE A 356 11.82 -15.01 7.03
N ALA A 357 12.05 -15.16 5.73
CA ALA A 357 13.42 -15.30 5.21
C ALA A 357 14.17 -13.96 5.34
N VAL A 358 15.44 -14.02 5.77
CA VAL A 358 16.27 -12.85 6.04
C VAL A 358 17.56 -12.90 5.22
N ARG A 359 17.85 -11.81 4.50
CA ARG A 359 19.10 -11.72 3.73
C ARG A 359 20.32 -11.78 4.65
N GLY A 360 21.15 -12.80 4.45
CA GLY A 360 22.42 -12.96 5.17
C GLY A 360 22.27 -13.47 6.61
N GLY A 361 21.10 -13.98 6.98
CA GLY A 361 20.85 -14.60 8.27
C GLY A 361 19.91 -15.81 8.15
N ASP A 362 19.60 -16.43 9.28
CA ASP A 362 18.65 -17.55 9.34
C ASP A 362 17.20 -17.02 9.22
N PRO A 363 16.27 -17.82 8.67
CA PRO A 363 14.84 -17.50 8.71
C PRO A 363 14.37 -17.28 10.15
N VAL A 364 13.47 -16.31 10.34
CA VAL A 364 12.95 -15.96 11.65
C VAL A 364 11.50 -16.45 11.77
N PRO A 365 11.16 -17.26 12.79
CA PRO A 365 9.80 -17.73 12.98
C PRO A 365 8.87 -16.56 13.33
N LEU A 366 7.65 -16.62 12.82
CA LEU A 366 6.57 -15.70 13.10
C LEU A 366 5.28 -16.51 13.34
N THR A 367 4.65 -16.29 14.48
CA THR A 367 3.32 -16.82 14.76
C THR A 367 2.30 -15.69 14.61
N LEU A 368 1.34 -15.88 13.72
CA LEU A 368 0.20 -14.99 13.52
C LEU A 368 -1.01 -15.55 14.22
N TYR A 369 -1.77 -14.65 14.84
CA TYR A 369 -2.99 -14.98 15.57
C TYR A 369 -4.16 -14.19 14.99
N THR A 370 -5.32 -14.82 14.90
CA THR A 370 -6.56 -14.20 14.41
C THR A 370 -7.69 -14.54 15.37
N THR A 371 -8.51 -13.55 15.73
CA THR A 371 -9.75 -13.72 16.49
C THR A 371 -10.96 -13.75 15.55
N ASP A 372 -12.15 -13.93 16.11
CA ASP A 372 -13.42 -13.75 15.40
C ASP A 372 -13.62 -12.32 14.85
N ARG A 373 -12.90 -11.31 15.35
CA ARG A 373 -13.00 -9.91 14.92
C ARG A 373 -11.97 -9.51 13.86
N GLY A 374 -10.87 -10.25 13.75
CA GLY A 374 -9.80 -9.96 12.81
C GLY A 374 -8.41 -10.30 13.36
N PRO A 375 -7.34 -9.83 12.70
CA PRO A 375 -5.98 -10.13 13.11
C PRO A 375 -5.69 -9.60 14.52
N LEU A 376 -4.97 -10.39 15.31
CA LEU A 376 -4.59 -10.04 16.67
C LEU A 376 -3.21 -9.37 16.67
N LEU A 377 -3.20 -8.08 16.97
CA LEU A 377 -1.98 -7.32 17.19
C LEU A 377 -1.38 -7.69 18.57
N PRO A 378 -0.05 -7.86 18.68
CA PRO A 378 0.60 -8.36 19.89
C PRO A 378 0.74 -7.32 21.00
N ALA A 379 0.56 -7.70 22.27
CA ALA A 379 0.72 -6.78 23.41
C ALA A 379 1.99 -5.89 23.32
N ASP A 380 1.88 -4.64 23.78
CA ASP A 380 3.00 -3.71 23.92
C ASP A 380 3.16 -3.30 25.39
N PRO A 381 4.03 -4.00 26.14
CA PRO A 381 4.30 -3.69 27.54
C PRO A 381 4.90 -2.30 27.77
N GLN A 382 5.63 -1.75 26.79
CA GLN A 382 6.28 -0.45 26.94
C GLN A 382 5.22 0.66 26.99
N ARG A 383 4.14 0.49 26.22
CA ARG A 383 2.98 1.39 26.21
C ARG A 383 1.84 0.92 27.14
N GLY A 384 1.99 -0.23 27.78
CA GLY A 384 0.97 -0.80 28.65
C GLY A 384 -0.28 -1.28 27.91
N LEU A 385 -0.14 -1.69 26.64
CA LEU A 385 -1.24 -2.12 25.76
C LEU A 385 -1.38 -3.65 25.76
N PRO A 386 -2.56 -4.21 26.02
CA PRO A 386 -2.77 -5.66 25.92
C PRO A 386 -2.81 -6.08 24.44
N PRO A 387 -2.88 -7.39 24.12
CA PRO A 387 -3.21 -7.82 22.77
C PRO A 387 -4.50 -7.14 22.31
N ARG A 388 -4.62 -6.85 21.02
CA ARG A 388 -5.84 -6.22 20.48
C ARG A 388 -6.20 -6.76 19.12
N SER A 389 -7.48 -7.11 18.95
CA SER A 389 -8.00 -7.49 17.65
C SER A 389 -8.27 -6.24 16.83
N LEU A 390 -7.87 -6.27 15.56
CA LEU A 390 -8.15 -5.21 14.61
C LEU A 390 -9.35 -5.61 13.75
N ALA A 391 -10.45 -4.88 13.89
CA ALA A 391 -11.54 -4.89 12.92
C ALA A 391 -11.35 -3.71 11.97
N TRP A 392 -11.36 -3.93 10.66
CA TRP A 392 -11.08 -2.87 9.71
C TRP A 392 -11.90 -3.06 8.44
N THR A 393 -12.52 -1.98 7.96
CA THR A 393 -13.32 -1.96 6.73
C THR A 393 -12.60 -2.53 5.51
N MET A 394 -11.27 -2.42 5.42
CA MET A 394 -10.51 -3.00 4.30
C MET A 394 -10.56 -4.54 4.22
N TYR A 395 -10.99 -5.22 5.29
CA TYR A 395 -11.20 -6.67 5.30
C TYR A 395 -12.57 -7.09 4.75
N LEU A 396 -13.47 -6.15 4.52
CA LEU A 396 -14.81 -6.41 4.00
C LEU A 396 -14.80 -6.69 2.48
N PRO A 397 -15.80 -7.45 1.97
CA PRO A 397 -15.97 -7.63 0.53
C PRO A 397 -16.04 -6.31 -0.23
N SER A 398 -15.14 -6.12 -1.19
CA SER A 398 -15.08 -4.93 -2.03
C SER A 398 -14.38 -5.18 -3.37
N ASP A 399 -14.60 -4.28 -4.32
CA ASP A 399 -13.94 -4.24 -5.62
C ASP A 399 -13.47 -2.79 -5.89
N PRO A 400 -12.35 -2.36 -5.27
CA PRO A 400 -11.90 -0.97 -5.36
C PRO A 400 -11.50 -0.57 -6.78
N LEU A 401 -11.07 -1.52 -7.62
CA LEU A 401 -10.70 -1.22 -9.00
C LEU A 401 -11.92 -0.86 -9.86
N SER A 402 -13.06 -1.52 -9.63
CA SER A 402 -14.30 -1.23 -10.36
C SER A 402 -14.67 0.25 -10.28
N ALA A 403 -14.47 0.88 -9.13
CA ALA A 403 -14.74 2.30 -8.92
C ALA A 403 -13.87 3.20 -9.81
N PHE A 404 -12.57 2.95 -9.89
CA PHE A 404 -11.66 3.75 -10.71
C PHE A 404 -11.93 3.59 -12.21
N LEU A 405 -12.29 2.38 -12.66
CA LEU A 405 -12.65 2.14 -14.05
C LEU A 405 -14.01 2.74 -14.41
N ALA A 406 -14.99 2.64 -13.51
CA ALA A 406 -16.34 3.14 -13.73
C ALA A 406 -16.40 4.67 -13.72
N LEU A 407 -15.68 5.35 -12.83
CA LEU A 407 -15.65 6.82 -12.78
C LEU A 407 -15.20 7.46 -14.09
N ALA A 408 -14.19 6.88 -14.74
CA ALA A 408 -13.71 7.38 -16.03
C ALA A 408 -14.72 7.18 -17.18
N ARG A 409 -15.67 6.26 -17.04
CA ARG A 409 -16.70 5.97 -18.06
C ARG A 409 -18.04 6.61 -17.76
N ALA A 410 -18.26 7.03 -16.51
CA ALA A 410 -19.49 7.68 -16.12
C ALA A 410 -19.68 8.97 -16.92
N ARG A 411 -20.89 9.16 -17.44
CA ARG A 411 -21.24 10.28 -18.32
C ARG A 411 -22.09 11.33 -17.63
N THR A 412 -22.67 10.99 -16.48
CA THR A 412 -23.58 11.85 -15.72
C THR A 412 -23.26 11.78 -14.23
N LEU A 413 -23.68 12.80 -13.46
CA LEU A 413 -23.51 12.79 -12.01
C LEU A 413 -24.32 11.68 -11.32
N ASP A 414 -25.45 11.28 -11.89
CA ASP A 414 -26.31 10.23 -11.33
C ASP A 414 -25.67 8.83 -11.40
N GLU A 415 -24.73 8.62 -12.32
CA GLU A 415 -23.96 7.38 -12.44
C GLU A 415 -22.85 7.27 -11.38
N VAL A 416 -22.41 8.39 -10.80
CA VAL A 416 -21.26 8.42 -9.87
C VAL A 416 -21.48 7.57 -8.61
N PRO A 417 -22.62 7.67 -7.88
CA PRO A 417 -22.83 6.84 -6.69
C PRO A 417 -22.83 5.33 -7.01
N VAL A 418 -23.33 4.95 -8.19
CA VAL A 418 -23.31 3.55 -8.65
C VAL A 418 -21.89 3.12 -9.01
N ALA A 419 -21.13 3.99 -9.68
CA ALA A 419 -19.75 3.73 -10.07
C ALA A 419 -18.86 3.43 -8.86
N VAL A 420 -19.02 4.15 -7.75
CA VAL A 420 -18.16 3.99 -6.56
C VAL A 420 -18.70 3.02 -5.51
N ALA A 421 -19.84 2.36 -5.75
CA ALA A 421 -20.46 1.45 -4.78
C ALA A 421 -19.57 0.25 -4.38
N GLY A 422 -18.63 -0.15 -5.25
CA GLY A 422 -17.65 -1.21 -4.97
C GLY A 422 -16.46 -0.78 -4.11
N TYR A 423 -16.31 0.51 -3.82
CA TYR A 423 -15.19 1.07 -3.05
C TYR A 423 -15.55 1.17 -1.56
N VAL A 424 -14.80 0.46 -0.72
CA VAL A 424 -15.08 0.38 0.73
C VAL A 424 -14.01 1.06 1.58
N ALA A 425 -12.73 0.91 1.23
CA ALA A 425 -11.62 1.44 2.01
C ALA A 425 -10.43 1.86 1.13
N PRO A 426 -9.61 2.83 1.59
CA PRO A 426 -9.84 3.69 2.79
C PRO A 426 -10.97 4.69 2.57
N ALA A 427 -11.53 5.26 3.63
CA ALA A 427 -12.53 6.32 3.49
C ALA A 427 -11.96 7.54 2.74
N GLN A 428 -12.65 8.00 1.69
CA GLN A 428 -12.25 9.17 0.90
C GLN A 428 -13.44 10.10 0.65
N ASN A 429 -13.20 11.40 0.67
CA ASN A 429 -14.11 12.38 0.10
C ASN A 429 -13.90 12.36 -1.41
N LEU A 430 -14.99 12.23 -2.16
CA LEU A 430 -14.98 12.31 -3.61
C LEU A 430 -15.57 13.65 -4.06
N MET A 431 -14.83 14.34 -4.92
CA MET A 431 -15.26 15.55 -5.58
C MET A 431 -15.40 15.28 -7.07
N VAL A 432 -16.51 15.74 -7.67
CA VAL A 432 -16.78 15.54 -9.09
C VAL A 432 -17.26 16.83 -9.73
N GLY A 433 -16.73 17.12 -10.92
CA GLY A 433 -17.26 18.13 -11.84
C GLY A 433 -17.78 17.46 -13.10
N HIS A 434 -18.97 17.85 -13.56
CA HIS A 434 -19.60 17.36 -14.80
C HIS A 434 -19.85 18.53 -15.75
N ARG A 435 -19.45 18.35 -17.01
CA ARG A 435 -19.46 19.40 -18.04
C ARG A 435 -20.81 20.07 -18.28
#